data_AF-A0A7W5FRS8-F1
#
_entry.id   AF-A0A7W5FRS8-F1
#
_cell.length_a   1.000
_cell.length_b   1.000
_cell.length_c   1.000
_cell.angle_alpha   90.00
_cell.angle_beta   90.00
_cell.angle_gamma   90.00
#
_symmetry.space_group_name_H-M   'P 1'
#
loop_
_entity.id
_entity.type
_entity.pdbx_description
1 polymer ?
#
loop_
_entity_poly.entity_id
_entity_poly.type
_entity_poly.pdbx_seq_one_letter_code
_entity_poly.pdbx_strand_id
1 'polypeptide(L)'
;MSAPRRKQGGVVAIELAIVLDLAVLLLLAVLLMGGRMMWHYTVLQRAAFDAARYMATMPRPELGNPLLAPTLAARASQLVLDAVGEAALDTRPGAGQISVRCDDLPCGGALPQRIGVTVQIQLSDPLFNLLGAGSITLSGSSVQPYVN
;
A
#
# COMPACT_ATOMS: atom_id res chain seq x y z
N MET A 1 -5.96 -4.92 70.16
CA MET A 1 -5.71 -3.73 69.31
C MET A 1 -6.02 -4.12 67.87
N SER A 2 -7.21 -3.78 67.39
CA SER A 2 -7.67 -4.16 66.05
C SER A 2 -7.33 -3.04 65.08
N ALA A 3 -6.35 -3.28 64.19
CA ALA A 3 -5.94 -2.31 63.20
C ALA A 3 -7.07 -2.09 62.16
N PRO A 4 -7.41 -0.84 61.80
CA PRO A 4 -8.44 -0.57 60.82
C PRO A 4 -8.00 -1.06 59.45
N ARG A 5 -8.75 -2.03 58.89
CA ARG A 5 -8.58 -2.58 57.55
C ARG A 5 -8.92 -1.46 56.56
N ARG A 6 -7.91 -0.69 56.13
CA ARG A 6 -8.08 0.45 55.20
C ARG A 6 -8.76 -0.03 53.91
N LYS A 7 -9.70 0.78 53.44
CA LYS A 7 -10.43 0.64 52.18
C LYS A 7 -9.47 0.66 50.97
N GLN A 8 -8.79 -0.44 50.70
CA GLN A 8 -7.87 -0.59 49.55
C GLN A 8 -8.61 -0.93 48.25
N GLY A 9 -9.88 -1.35 48.31
CA GLY A 9 -10.65 -1.75 47.12
C GLY A 9 -10.97 -0.61 46.14
N GLY A 10 -11.10 0.63 46.62
CA GLY A 10 -11.37 1.79 45.74
C GLY A 10 -10.16 2.20 44.90
N VAL A 11 -8.95 2.07 45.45
CA VAL A 11 -7.69 2.39 44.73
C VAL A 11 -7.44 1.36 43.62
N VAL A 12 -7.67 0.07 43.91
CA VAL A 12 -7.53 -1.01 42.92
C VAL A 12 -8.51 -0.84 41.76
N ALA A 13 -9.75 -0.38 42.02
CA ALA A 13 -10.71 -0.12 40.97
C ALA A 13 -10.29 1.04 40.04
N ILE A 14 -9.65 2.08 40.59
CA ILE A 14 -9.15 3.21 39.82
C ILE A 14 -7.94 2.79 38.97
N GLU A 15 -7.01 2.03 39.55
CA GLU A 15 -5.86 1.49 38.81
C GLU A 15 -6.33 0.57 37.67
N LEU A 16 -7.30 -0.30 37.95
CA LEU A 16 -7.88 -1.16 36.91
C LEU A 16 -8.56 -0.35 35.81
N ALA A 17 -9.33 0.69 36.15
CA ALA A 17 -9.99 1.54 35.15
C ALA A 17 -8.97 2.22 34.23
N ILE A 18 -7.90 2.78 34.79
CA ILE A 18 -6.83 3.41 34.02
C ILE A 18 -6.13 2.40 33.09
N VAL A 19 -5.82 1.21 33.60
CA VAL A 19 -5.19 0.14 32.79
C VAL A 19 -6.12 -0.31 31.68
N LEU A 20 -7.42 -0.46 31.97
CA LEU A 20 -8.41 -0.89 30.98
C LEU A 20 -8.59 0.17 29.89
N ASP A 21 -8.68 1.45 30.26
CA ASP A 21 -8.77 2.57 29.32
C ASP A 21 -7.52 2.63 28.41
N LEU A 22 -6.32 2.49 28.99
CA LEU A 22 -5.07 2.44 28.22
C LEU A 22 -5.02 1.23 27.28
N ALA A 23 -5.47 0.07 27.73
CA ALA A 23 -5.50 -1.15 26.93
C ALA A 23 -6.47 -1.02 25.74
N VAL A 24 -7.66 -0.43 25.96
CA VAL A 24 -8.64 -0.19 24.89
C VAL A 24 -8.11 0.83 23.87
N LEU A 25 -7.50 1.92 24.32
CA LEU A 25 -6.89 2.91 23.43
C LEU A 25 -5.77 2.30 22.58
N LEU A 26 -4.92 1.47 23.19
CA LEU A 26 -3.84 0.79 22.48
C LEU A 26 -4.38 -0.23 21.47
N LEU A 27 -5.40 -1.01 21.84
CA LEU A 27 -6.06 -1.93 20.93
C LEU A 27 -6.66 -1.20 19.72
N LEU A 28 -7.36 -0.08 19.96
CA LEU A 28 -7.94 0.73 18.91
C LEU A 28 -6.87 1.29 17.96
N ALA A 29 -5.74 1.78 18.50
CA ALA A 29 -4.63 2.27 17.69
C ALA A 29 -4.06 1.18 16.77
N VAL A 30 -3.87 -0.04 17.29
CA VAL A 30 -3.36 -1.19 16.52
C VAL A 30 -4.36 -1.58 15.42
N LEU A 31 -5.65 -1.66 15.73
CA LEU A 31 -6.68 -2.03 14.75
C LEU A 31 -6.83 -0.99 13.64
N LEU A 32 -6.82 0.30 13.98
CA LEU A 32 -6.90 1.38 13.00
C LEU A 32 -5.65 1.40 12.10
N MET A 33 -4.46 1.30 12.70
CA MET A 33 -3.20 1.26 11.94
C MET A 33 -3.13 0.03 11.02
N GLY A 34 -3.44 -1.15 11.55
CA GLY A 34 -3.44 -2.39 10.79
C GLY A 34 -4.47 -2.39 9.66
N GLY A 35 -5.68 -1.87 9.93
CA GLY A 35 -6.73 -1.70 8.93
C GLY A 35 -6.31 -0.77 7.81
N ARG A 36 -5.71 0.38 8.13
CA ARG A 36 -5.18 1.32 7.12
C ARG A 36 -4.10 0.67 6.28
N MET A 37 -3.08 0.05 6.90
CA MET A 37 -2.02 -0.65 6.15
C MET A 37 -2.57 -1.70 5.19
N MET A 38 -3.52 -2.52 5.66
CA MET A 38 -4.13 -3.56 4.83
C MET A 38 -4.95 -2.94 3.69
N TRP A 39 -5.67 -1.85 3.95
CA TRP A 39 -6.37 -1.08 2.91
C TRP A 39 -5.40 -0.55 1.84
N HIS A 40 -4.31 0.09 2.25
CA HIS A 40 -3.29 0.56 1.31
C HIS A 40 -2.72 -0.58 0.47
N TYR A 41 -2.35 -1.69 1.10
CA TYR A 41 -1.79 -2.84 0.42
C TYR A 41 -2.75 -3.43 -0.62
N THR A 42 -4.01 -3.66 -0.25
CA THR A 42 -5.01 -4.25 -1.15
C THR A 42 -5.33 -3.36 -2.35
N VAL A 43 -5.40 -2.04 -2.15
CA VAL A 43 -5.61 -1.09 -3.25
C VAL A 43 -4.41 -1.08 -4.20
N LEU A 44 -3.18 -1.03 -3.69
CA LEU A 44 -1.97 -1.05 -4.52
C LEU A 44 -1.88 -2.31 -5.36
N GLN A 45 -2.17 -3.47 -4.75
CA GLN A 45 -2.11 -4.76 -5.43
C GLN A 45 -3.18 -4.86 -6.51
N ARG A 46 -4.38 -4.33 -6.25
CA ARG A 46 -5.45 -4.26 -7.24
C ARG A 46 -5.11 -3.31 -8.39
N ALA A 47 -4.62 -2.11 -8.09
CA ALA A 47 -4.20 -1.15 -9.11
C ALA A 47 -3.07 -1.69 -10.00
N ALA A 48 -2.07 -2.36 -9.40
CA ALA A 48 -1.01 -3.04 -10.13
C ALA A 48 -1.53 -4.14 -11.05
N PHE A 49 -2.50 -4.94 -10.56
CA PHE A 49 -3.14 -5.99 -11.35
C PHE A 49 -3.94 -5.42 -12.53
N ASP A 50 -4.75 -4.39 -12.30
CA ASP A 50 -5.56 -3.76 -13.35
C ASP A 50 -4.68 -3.11 -14.42
N ALA A 51 -3.59 -2.45 -14.02
CA ALA A 51 -2.61 -1.89 -14.94
C ALA A 51 -1.84 -2.97 -15.73
N ALA A 52 -1.44 -4.07 -15.08
CA ALA A 52 -0.80 -5.19 -15.76
C ALA A 52 -1.74 -5.85 -16.78
N ARG A 53 -3.03 -5.97 -16.44
CA ARG A 53 -4.06 -6.49 -17.33
C ARG A 53 -4.30 -5.60 -18.54
N TYR A 54 -4.38 -4.28 -18.31
CA TYR A 54 -4.49 -3.30 -19.40
C TYR A 54 -3.34 -3.45 -20.40
N MET A 55 -2.10 -3.51 -19.91
CA MET A 55 -0.92 -3.71 -20.75
C MET A 55 -0.93 -5.08 -21.45
N ALA A 56 -1.43 -6.14 -20.81
CA ALA A 56 -1.57 -7.46 -21.41
C ALA A 56 -2.58 -7.53 -22.57
N THR A 57 -3.55 -6.60 -22.61
CA THR A 57 -4.52 -6.49 -23.71
C THR A 57 -4.03 -5.64 -24.88
N MET A 58 -2.88 -4.98 -24.76
CA MET A 58 -2.38 -4.11 -25.82
C MET A 58 -1.95 -4.90 -27.06
N PRO A 59 -2.09 -4.32 -28.27
CA PRO A 59 -1.71 -4.99 -29.49
C PRO A 59 -0.18 -5.09 -29.63
N ARG A 60 0.26 -6.26 -30.11
CA ARG A 60 1.66 -6.62 -30.40
C ARG A 60 2.47 -5.49 -31.10
N PRO A 61 2.00 -4.89 -32.22
CA PRO A 61 2.77 -3.88 -32.93
C PRO A 61 3.00 -2.59 -32.13
N GLU A 62 2.12 -2.26 -31.19
CA GLU A 62 2.27 -1.05 -30.37
C GLU A 62 3.23 -1.29 -29.20
N LEU A 63 3.20 -2.47 -28.58
CA LEU A 63 4.14 -2.89 -27.54
C LEU A 63 5.57 -3.08 -28.04
N GLY A 64 5.72 -3.56 -29.27
CA GLY A 64 7.03 -3.71 -29.93
C GLY A 64 7.59 -2.38 -30.47
N ASN A 65 6.77 -1.33 -30.56
CA ASN A 65 7.22 -0.05 -31.10
C ASN A 65 7.88 0.81 -30.00
N PRO A 66 9.18 1.17 -30.12
CA PRO A 66 9.89 1.99 -29.13
C PRO A 66 9.29 3.37 -28.91
N LEU A 67 8.52 3.88 -29.87
CA LEU A 67 7.88 5.20 -29.77
C LEU A 67 6.52 5.13 -29.06
N LEU A 68 5.81 4.00 -29.16
CA LEU A 68 4.45 3.85 -28.61
C LEU A 68 4.46 3.15 -27.25
N ALA A 69 5.31 2.14 -27.04
CA ALA A 69 5.40 1.42 -25.78
C ALA A 69 5.59 2.30 -24.52
N PRO A 70 6.44 3.36 -24.49
CA PRO A 70 6.53 4.23 -23.33
C PRO A 70 5.25 5.04 -23.09
N THR A 71 4.51 5.38 -24.14
CA THR A 71 3.22 6.08 -24.02
C THR A 71 2.13 5.17 -23.43
N LEU A 72 2.13 3.89 -23.81
CA LEU A 72 1.25 2.87 -23.23
C LEU A 72 1.58 2.62 -21.75
N ALA A 73 2.86 2.51 -21.42
CA ALA A 73 3.34 2.38 -20.04
C ALA A 73 2.98 3.61 -19.19
N ALA A 74 3.10 4.82 -19.75
CA ALA A 74 2.65 6.05 -19.11
C ALA A 74 1.13 6.06 -18.90
N ARG A 75 0.34 5.54 -19.84
CA ARG A 75 -1.12 5.42 -19.65
C ARG A 75 -1.46 4.41 -18.56
N ALA A 76 -0.75 3.30 -18.49
CA ALA A 76 -0.91 2.31 -17.42
C ALA A 76 -0.56 2.90 -16.05
N SER A 77 0.46 3.75 -15.95
CA SER A 77 0.78 4.43 -14.69
C SER A 77 -0.28 5.47 -14.30
N GLN A 78 -0.89 6.16 -15.26
CA GLN A 78 -2.03 7.04 -14.98
C GLN A 78 -3.23 6.26 -14.42
N LEU A 79 -3.54 5.07 -14.96
CA LEU A 79 -4.60 4.22 -14.40
C LEU A 79 -4.36 3.86 -12.92
N VAL A 80 -3.11 3.62 -12.55
CA VAL A 80 -2.73 3.42 -11.14
C VAL A 80 -2.96 4.68 -10.31
N LEU A 81 -2.57 5.86 -10.81
CA LEU A 81 -2.74 7.13 -10.10
C LEU A 81 -4.22 7.52 -9.93
N ASP A 82 -5.05 7.17 -10.90
CA ASP A 82 -6.50 7.36 -10.85
C ASP A 82 -7.11 6.42 -9.81
N ALA A 83 -6.80 5.11 -9.86
CA ALA A 83 -7.27 4.13 -8.89
C ALA A 83 -6.84 4.48 -7.45
N VAL A 84 -5.61 4.96 -7.27
CA VAL A 84 -5.11 5.44 -5.98
C VAL A 84 -5.81 6.73 -5.55
N GLY A 85 -6.09 7.64 -6.49
CA GLY A 85 -6.85 8.86 -6.21
C GLY A 85 -8.29 8.57 -5.76
N GLU A 86 -8.98 7.66 -6.44
CA GLU A 86 -10.35 7.24 -6.13
C GLU A 86 -10.45 6.52 -4.78
N ALA A 87 -9.45 5.71 -4.45
CA ALA A 87 -9.38 5.00 -3.17
C ALA A 87 -8.99 5.89 -1.98
N ALA A 88 -8.78 7.20 -2.21
CA ALA A 88 -8.47 8.21 -1.21
C ALA A 88 -7.32 7.78 -0.27
N LEU A 89 -6.26 7.16 -0.81
CA LEU A 89 -5.10 6.81 0.00
C LEU A 89 -4.45 8.08 0.55
N ASP A 90 -4.01 8.00 1.81
CA ASP A 90 -3.32 9.09 2.51
C ASP A 90 -2.02 9.55 1.85
N THR A 91 -1.43 8.71 1.00
CA THR A 91 -0.20 9.03 0.29
C THR A 91 -0.28 8.59 -1.16
N ARG A 92 0.16 9.48 -2.04
CA ARG A 92 0.13 9.27 -3.49
C ARG A 92 1.50 8.81 -3.99
N PRO A 93 1.57 7.88 -4.96
CA PRO A 93 2.83 7.51 -5.58
C PRO A 93 3.49 8.74 -6.21
N GLY A 94 4.77 8.97 -5.89
CA GLY A 94 5.59 9.99 -6.52
C GLY A 94 6.10 9.58 -7.91
N ALA A 95 6.72 10.51 -8.62
CA ALA A 95 7.40 10.21 -9.89
C ALA A 95 8.47 9.12 -9.68
N GLY A 96 8.44 8.07 -10.51
CA GLY A 96 9.37 6.94 -10.41
C GLY A 96 8.99 5.83 -9.43
N GLN A 97 7.90 5.98 -8.66
CA GLN A 97 7.42 4.93 -7.76
C GLN A 97 6.48 3.93 -8.47
N ILE A 98 6.06 4.24 -9.70
CA ILE A 98 5.32 3.34 -10.58
C ILE A 98 6.26 2.92 -11.71
N SER A 99 6.52 1.62 -11.83
CA SER A 99 7.32 1.07 -12.91
C SER A 99 6.56 -0.03 -13.64
N VAL A 100 6.57 0.07 -14.97
CA VAL A 100 5.98 -0.92 -15.88
C VAL A 100 7.14 -1.59 -16.61
N ARG A 101 7.19 -2.92 -16.54
CA ARG A 101 8.26 -3.75 -17.10
C ARG A 101 7.66 -4.81 -18.03
N CYS A 102 8.38 -5.07 -19.10
CA CYS A 102 8.12 -6.07 -20.12
C CYS A 102 9.31 -7.03 -20.11
N ASP A 103 9.13 -8.29 -19.67
CA ASP A 103 10.21 -9.26 -19.45
C ASP A 103 11.43 -8.68 -18.70
N ASP A 104 11.16 -8.00 -17.59
CA ASP A 104 12.15 -7.30 -16.74
C ASP A 104 12.86 -6.10 -17.40
N LEU A 105 12.50 -5.73 -18.63
CA LEU A 105 13.05 -4.60 -19.38
C LEU A 105 12.00 -3.49 -19.57
N PRO A 106 12.40 -2.26 -19.91
CA PRO A 106 11.45 -1.26 -20.39
C PRO A 106 10.79 -1.74 -21.70
N CYS A 107 9.48 -1.52 -21.82
CA CYS A 107 8.73 -1.89 -23.02
C CYS A 107 9.17 -1.02 -24.23
N GLY A 108 9.16 -1.58 -25.44
CA GLY A 108 9.48 -0.84 -26.68
C GLY A 108 10.55 -1.46 -27.56
N GLY A 109 10.64 -2.78 -27.63
CA GLY A 109 11.59 -3.45 -28.52
C GLY A 109 11.07 -4.82 -28.93
N ALA A 110 11.55 -5.85 -28.26
CA ALA A 110 11.05 -7.21 -28.47
C ALA A 110 9.62 -7.37 -27.89
N LEU A 111 8.89 -8.32 -28.46
CA LEU A 111 7.57 -8.64 -27.97
C LEU A 111 7.65 -9.33 -26.59
N PRO A 112 7.00 -8.78 -25.55
CA PRO A 112 7.09 -9.35 -24.23
C PRO A 112 6.33 -10.68 -24.11
N GLN A 113 6.86 -11.60 -23.31
CA GLN A 113 6.17 -12.81 -22.86
C GLN A 113 5.46 -12.56 -21.52
N ARG A 114 6.00 -11.66 -20.69
CA ARG A 114 5.48 -11.29 -19.37
C ARG A 114 5.44 -9.79 -19.21
N ILE A 115 4.37 -9.31 -18.58
CA ILE A 115 4.20 -7.91 -18.23
C ILE A 115 4.10 -7.80 -16.72
N GLY A 116 5.00 -7.02 -16.13
CA GLY A 116 5.05 -6.74 -14.71
C GLY A 116 4.79 -5.27 -14.44
N VAL A 117 3.86 -4.97 -13.54
CA VAL A 117 3.66 -3.61 -13.02
C VAL A 117 3.98 -3.62 -11.54
N THR A 118 4.83 -2.69 -11.11
CA THR A 118 5.20 -2.51 -9.71
C THR A 118 4.86 -1.08 -9.30
N VAL A 119 4.07 -0.97 -8.24
CA VAL A 119 3.63 0.28 -7.64
C VAL A 119 4.20 0.34 -6.24
N GLN A 120 4.85 1.45 -5.90
CA GLN A 120 5.37 1.73 -4.57
C GLN A 120 4.73 3.00 -4.03
N ILE A 121 4.46 3.03 -2.73
CA ILE A 121 4.12 4.26 -2.01
C ILE A 121 4.90 4.29 -0.71
N GLN A 122 5.21 5.50 -0.23
CA GLN A 122 5.75 5.69 1.10
C GLN A 122 4.63 6.14 2.03
N LEU A 123 4.28 5.31 3.00
CA LEU A 123 3.31 5.68 4.03
C LEU A 123 4.05 6.35 5.18
N SER A 124 3.78 7.64 5.39
CA SER A 124 4.25 8.39 6.55
C SER A 124 3.10 8.54 7.54
N ASP A 125 3.28 8.06 8.77
CA ASP A 125 2.32 8.22 9.86
C ASP A 125 3.07 8.76 11.10
N PRO A 126 2.48 9.71 11.86
CA PRO A 126 3.07 10.20 13.10
C PRO A 126 3.47 9.09 14.07
N LEU A 127 2.75 7.96 14.09
CA LEU A 127 3.09 6.82 14.93
C LEU A 127 4.40 6.14 14.49
N PHE A 128 4.67 6.03 13.18
CA PHE A 128 5.95 5.52 12.69
C PHE A 128 7.10 6.45 13.06
N ASN A 129 6.85 7.76 13.04
CA ASN A 129 7.85 8.72 13.48
C ASN A 129 8.10 8.62 14.99
N LEU A 130 7.05 8.42 15.80
CA LEU A 130 7.15 8.19 17.25
C LEU A 130 7.95 6.92 17.58
N LEU A 131 7.83 5.88 16.74
CA LEU A 131 8.56 4.61 16.86
C LEU A 131 9.99 4.66 16.24
N GLY A 132 10.40 5.81 15.67
CA GLY A 132 11.71 5.99 15.04
C GLY A 132 11.88 5.40 13.64
N ALA A 133 10.80 4.89 13.04
CA ALA A 133 10.80 4.31 11.69
C ALA A 133 10.60 5.36 10.58
N GLY A 134 9.97 6.51 10.89
CA GLY A 134 9.75 7.63 9.96
C GLY A 134 8.68 7.36 8.89
N SER A 135 8.93 6.41 7.99
CA SER A 135 8.00 6.00 6.93
C SER A 135 8.21 4.55 6.52
N ILE A 136 7.16 3.90 6.03
CA ILE A 136 7.21 2.52 5.54
C ILE A 136 6.88 2.52 4.05
N THR A 137 7.72 1.86 3.24
CA THR A 137 7.44 1.67 1.82
C THR A 137 6.54 0.45 1.63
N LEU A 138 5.35 0.66 1.10
CA LEU A 138 4.45 -0.41 0.67
C LEU A 138 4.60 -0.60 -0.83
N SER A 139 4.64 -1.85 -1.27
CA SER A 139 4.73 -2.18 -2.69
C SER A 139 3.69 -3.21 -3.09
N GLY A 140 3.01 -2.95 -4.19
CA GLY A 140 2.14 -3.89 -4.88
C GLY A 140 2.74 -4.21 -6.24
N SER A 141 3.03 -5.48 -6.50
CA SER A 141 3.47 -5.93 -7.82
C SER A 141 2.54 -6.98 -8.37
N SER A 142 2.33 -6.94 -9.67
CA SER A 142 1.57 -7.97 -10.40
C SER A 142 2.29 -8.28 -11.70
N VAL A 143 2.42 -9.58 -11.99
CA VAL A 143 2.99 -10.09 -13.22
C VAL A 143 1.94 -10.92 -13.92
N GLN A 144 1.65 -10.59 -15.17
CA GLN A 144 0.69 -11.32 -16.01
C GLN A 144 1.37 -11.86 -17.27
N PRO A 145 1.01 -13.08 -17.71
CA PRO A 145 1.44 -13.58 -19.00
C PRO A 145 0.79 -12.77 -20.12
N TYR A 146 1.56 -12.47 -21.16
CA TYR A 146 1.05 -11.77 -22.32
C TYR A 146 0.33 -12.78 -23.25
N VAL A 147 -0.94 -12.52 -23.58
CA VAL A 147 -1.83 -13.49 -24.27
C VAL A 147 -2.31 -13.04 -25.66
N ASN A 148 -1.65 -12.04 -26.27
CA ASN A 148 -2.12 -11.40 -27.51
C ASN A 148 -1.19 -11.60 -28.73
#